data_AF-A0A955LCP6-F1
#
_entry.id   AF-A0A955LCP6-F1
#
_cell.length_a   1.000
_cell.length_b   1.000
_cell.length_c   1.000
_cell.angle_alpha   90.00
_cell.angle_beta   90.00
_cell.angle_gamma   90.00
#
_symmetry.space_group_name_H-M   'P 1'
#
loop_
_entity.id
_entity.type
_entity.pdbx_description
1 polymer ?
#
loop_
_entity_poly.entity_id
_entity_poly.type
_entity_poly.pdbx_seq_one_letter_code
_entity_poly.pdbx_strand_id
1 'polypeptide(L)'
;MGSSGILGMNARNEKYIRVYNRRRKVADDKLQSKDVLRAAGVRVPKLYGSVSTIREFEDFNWKKLPTNFVVKPNRGFGGEGILVLRNALNKQEFLDLPLEARVWLKPDGSEITYDQLRSHVLGILDGQFSLQETPDVAFFERRVIRHKAFREYAPFGIPDVRIIVFNRVPVMAMMRIPTQRSGGRANLAQGAIGVGIDIGRGLTTTASIKLPWRRVIDTHPETGVELHGFA
;
A
#
# COMPACT_ATOMS: atom_id res chain seq x y z
N MET A 1 -10.18 34.87 0.52
CA MET A 1 -11.09 34.01 1.30
C MET A 1 -10.27 33.23 2.32
N GLY A 2 -10.46 33.54 3.60
CA GLY A 2 -9.64 32.99 4.69
C GLY A 2 -9.83 31.49 4.88
N SER A 3 -8.76 30.81 5.28
CA SER A 3 -8.64 29.37 5.59
C SER A 3 -9.38 28.95 6.87
N SER A 4 -10.37 29.71 7.32
CA SER A 4 -11.16 29.41 8.52
C SER A 4 -11.98 28.13 8.30
N GLY A 5 -11.53 27.03 8.90
CA GLY A 5 -12.20 25.72 8.83
C GLY A 5 -11.38 24.61 8.17
N ILE A 6 -10.26 24.92 7.48
CA ILE A 6 -9.41 23.90 6.85
C ILE A 6 -8.20 23.62 7.73
N LEU A 7 -8.07 22.37 8.22
CA LEU A 7 -6.90 21.93 8.96
C LEU A 7 -5.71 21.69 8.02
N GLY A 8 -4.82 22.68 7.92
CA GLY A 8 -3.56 22.55 7.18
C GLY A 8 -2.58 21.55 7.80
N MET A 9 -1.63 21.06 7.00
CA MET A 9 -0.66 20.03 7.43
C MET A 9 0.17 20.46 8.64
N ASN A 10 0.62 21.71 8.67
CA ASN A 10 1.42 22.25 9.78
C ASN A 10 0.60 22.28 11.08
N ALA A 11 -0.62 22.82 11.03
CA ALA A 11 -1.51 22.87 12.18
C ALA A 11 -1.89 21.46 12.68
N ARG A 12 -2.13 20.50 11.76
CA ARG A 12 -2.34 19.09 12.11
C ARG A 12 -1.14 18.50 12.86
N ASN A 13 0.07 18.70 12.33
CA ASN A 13 1.28 18.12 12.91
C ASN A 13 1.58 18.71 14.30
N GLU A 14 1.54 20.04 14.44
CA GLU A 14 1.84 20.71 15.71
C GLU A 14 0.74 20.54 16.76
N LYS A 15 -0.53 20.76 16.38
CA LYS A 15 -1.64 20.81 17.37
C LYS A 15 -2.25 19.45 17.69
N TYR A 16 -2.14 18.47 16.78
CA TYR A 16 -2.77 17.15 16.96
C TYR A 16 -1.74 16.03 17.09
N ILE A 17 -0.89 15.81 16.09
CA ILE A 17 0.02 14.66 16.10
C ILE A 17 1.02 14.78 17.26
N ARG A 18 1.72 15.91 17.38
CA ARG A 18 2.74 16.11 18.42
C ARG A 18 2.17 16.09 19.85
N VAL A 19 0.97 16.63 20.03
CA VAL A 19 0.33 16.75 21.36
C VAL A 19 -0.27 15.42 21.82
N TYR A 20 -0.98 14.70 20.94
CA TYR A 20 -1.78 13.55 21.33
C TYR A 20 -1.13 12.19 21.04
N ASN A 21 -0.23 12.10 20.06
CA ASN A 21 0.42 10.82 19.74
C ASN A 21 1.70 10.65 20.55
N ARG A 22 1.62 9.90 21.65
CA ARG A 22 2.82 9.39 22.32
C ARG A 22 3.60 8.52 21.34
N ARG A 23 4.90 8.77 21.15
CA ARG A 23 5.75 7.98 20.25
C ARG A 23 5.71 6.51 20.65
N ARG A 24 5.11 5.66 19.81
CA ARG A 24 5.06 4.22 19.98
C ARG A 24 5.67 3.57 18.74
N LYS A 25 6.64 2.68 18.95
CA LYS A 25 7.35 1.98 17.87
C LYS A 25 6.45 1.06 17.02
N VAL A 26 5.29 0.67 17.55
CA VAL A 26 4.36 -0.28 16.90
C VAL A 26 3.91 0.21 15.52
N ALA A 27 3.61 1.51 15.36
CA ALA A 27 3.11 2.05 14.10
C ALA A 27 4.20 2.12 13.00
N ASP A 28 5.47 2.20 13.42
CA ASP A 28 6.63 2.23 12.53
C ASP A 28 7.09 0.81 12.14
N ASP A 29 6.59 -0.22 12.83
CA ASP A 29 6.87 -1.63 12.59
C ASP A 29 5.63 -2.32 11.98
N LYS A 30 5.70 -2.62 10.68
CA LYS A 30 4.58 -3.23 9.93
C LYS A 30 4.24 -4.64 10.43
N LEU A 31 5.22 -5.41 10.89
CA LEU A 31 5.02 -6.76 11.44
C LEU A 31 4.31 -6.68 12.80
N GLN A 32 4.78 -5.84 13.72
CA GLN A 32 4.11 -5.63 15.00
C GLN A 32 2.70 -5.05 14.82
N SER A 33 2.54 -4.08 13.91
CA SER A 33 1.23 -3.54 13.56
C SER A 33 0.27 -4.62 13.08
N LYS A 34 0.73 -5.58 12.27
CA LYS A 34 -0.10 -6.70 11.81
C LYS A 34 -0.53 -7.60 12.97
N ASP A 35 0.35 -7.86 13.93
CA ASP A 35 0.03 -8.72 15.07
C ASP A 35 -1.02 -8.06 15.98
N VAL A 36 -0.87 -6.76 16.25
CA VAL A 36 -1.89 -5.99 17.00
C VAL A 36 -3.23 -5.98 16.27
N LEU A 37 -3.22 -5.75 14.95
CA LEU A 37 -4.44 -5.76 14.14
C LEU A 37 -5.10 -7.14 14.12
N ARG A 38 -4.31 -8.21 13.99
CA ARG A 38 -4.81 -9.59 14.00
C ARG A 38 -5.41 -9.96 15.35
N ALA A 39 -4.75 -9.60 16.45
CA ALA A 39 -5.25 -9.82 17.81
C ALA A 39 -6.57 -9.08 18.06
N ALA A 40 -6.77 -7.92 17.41
CA ALA A 40 -8.01 -7.16 17.45
C ALA A 40 -9.08 -7.65 16.42
N GLY A 41 -8.86 -8.76 15.72
CA GLY A 41 -9.80 -9.30 14.74
C GLY A 41 -9.82 -8.57 13.39
N VAL A 42 -8.89 -7.64 13.15
CA VAL A 42 -8.78 -6.94 11.87
C VAL A 42 -8.06 -7.81 10.85
N ARG A 43 -8.69 -8.00 9.69
CA ARG A 43 -8.12 -8.78 8.59
C ARG A 43 -6.89 -8.08 8.01
N VAL A 44 -5.76 -8.77 8.01
CA VAL A 44 -4.51 -8.34 7.38
C VAL A 44 -4.08 -9.30 6.27
N PRO A 45 -3.28 -8.87 5.27
CA PRO A 45 -2.72 -9.79 4.29
C PRO A 45 -1.90 -10.90 4.97
N LYS A 46 -2.13 -12.14 4.54
CA LYS A 46 -1.44 -13.32 5.06
C LYS A 46 0.07 -13.15 4.89
N LEU A 47 0.79 -13.22 6.01
CA LEU A 47 2.24 -13.27 6.02
C LEU A 47 2.67 -14.69 5.64
N TYR A 48 3.62 -14.82 4.72
CA TYR A 48 4.18 -16.11 4.32
C TYR A 48 5.52 -16.37 4.99
N GLY A 49 6.28 -15.32 5.28
CA GLY A 49 7.54 -15.39 6.00
C GLY A 49 8.22 -14.03 6.05
N SER A 50 9.30 -13.95 6.82
CA SER A 50 10.16 -12.78 6.94
C SER A 50 11.59 -13.24 7.11
N VAL A 51 12.54 -12.41 6.69
CA VAL A 51 13.97 -12.61 6.81
C VAL A 51 14.61 -11.32 7.32
N SER A 52 15.52 -11.47 8.26
CA SER A 52 16.21 -10.39 8.97
C SER A 52 17.73 -10.47 8.81
N THR A 53 18.24 -11.58 8.27
CA THR A 53 19.66 -11.80 8.00
C THR A 53 19.87 -12.48 6.65
N ILE A 54 21.09 -12.36 6.12
CA ILE A 54 21.49 -13.03 4.86
C ILE A 54 21.33 -14.55 5.00
N ARG A 55 21.72 -15.11 6.15
CA ARG A 55 21.57 -16.55 6.42
C ARG A 55 20.11 -16.99 6.40
N GLU A 56 19.21 -16.24 7.03
CA GLU A 56 17.77 -16.53 6.98
C GLU A 56 17.21 -16.45 5.56
N PHE A 57 17.75 -15.56 4.72
CA PHE A 57 17.38 -15.47 3.31
C PHE A 57 17.88 -16.68 2.50
N GLU A 58 19.11 -17.13 2.73
CA GLU A 58 19.69 -18.31 2.07
C GLU A 58 18.97 -19.60 2.49
N ASP A 59 18.60 -19.72 3.76
CA ASP A 59 17.85 -20.85 4.30
C ASP A 59 16.32 -20.75 4.04
N PHE A 60 15.86 -19.68 3.38
CA PHE A 60 14.44 -19.42 3.18
C PHE A 60 13.79 -20.48 2.28
N ASN A 61 12.69 -21.07 2.74
CA ASN A 61 11.98 -22.07 1.96
C ASN A 61 11.07 -21.43 0.90
N TRP A 62 11.64 -21.13 -0.27
CA TRP A 62 10.95 -20.54 -1.42
C TRP A 62 9.79 -21.38 -1.96
N LYS A 63 9.76 -22.69 -1.73
CA LYS A 63 8.66 -23.58 -2.16
C LYS A 63 7.36 -23.32 -1.38
N LYS A 64 7.44 -22.72 -0.19
CA LYS A 64 6.26 -22.35 0.62
C LYS A 64 5.59 -21.05 0.17
N LEU A 65 6.28 -20.22 -0.63
CA LEU A 65 5.67 -19.03 -1.20
C LEU A 65 4.68 -19.41 -2.30
N PRO A 66 3.54 -18.72 -2.41
CA PRO A 66 2.73 -18.80 -3.62
C PRO A 66 3.51 -18.23 -4.82
N THR A 67 3.04 -18.52 -6.02
CA THR A 67 3.62 -17.97 -7.27
C THR A 67 3.40 -16.46 -7.42
N ASN A 68 2.48 -15.88 -6.65
CA ASN A 68 2.17 -14.45 -6.63
C ASN A 68 2.26 -13.92 -5.18
N PHE A 69 3.15 -12.99 -4.92
CA PHE A 69 3.36 -12.43 -3.59
C PHE A 69 3.85 -10.98 -3.65
N VAL A 70 3.96 -10.35 -2.49
CA VAL A 70 4.58 -9.03 -2.32
C VAL A 70 5.74 -9.19 -1.36
N VAL A 71 6.88 -8.60 -1.68
CA VAL A 71 7.98 -8.40 -0.74
C VAL A 71 8.09 -6.93 -0.39
N LYS A 72 8.32 -6.63 0.89
CA LYS A 72 8.44 -5.24 1.35
C LYS A 72 9.28 -5.10 2.63
N PRO A 73 9.88 -3.92 2.85
CA PRO A 73 10.58 -3.57 4.08
C PRO A 73 9.62 -3.36 5.26
N ASN A 74 10.02 -3.82 6.45
CA ASN A 74 9.27 -3.62 7.69
C ASN A 74 9.17 -2.15 8.08
N ARG A 75 10.26 -1.40 7.99
CA ARG A 75 10.34 0.03 8.36
C ARG A 75 10.40 1.00 7.18
N GLY A 76 10.19 0.50 5.96
CA GLY A 76 10.25 1.36 4.77
C GLY A 76 9.25 2.51 4.77
N PHE A 77 9.66 3.64 4.20
CA PHE A 77 8.93 4.91 4.15
C PHE A 77 8.41 5.23 2.74
N GLY A 78 7.36 6.05 2.64
CA GLY A 78 6.85 6.54 1.35
C GLY A 78 6.26 5.50 0.39
N GLY A 79 6.26 4.22 0.75
CA GLY A 79 5.92 3.11 -0.15
C GLY A 79 7.11 2.58 -0.95
N GLU A 80 8.33 2.97 -0.60
CA GLU A 80 9.56 2.47 -1.21
C GLU A 80 9.89 1.04 -0.75
N GLY A 81 10.68 0.33 -1.55
CA GLY A 81 11.06 -1.07 -1.30
C GLY A 81 9.92 -2.10 -1.47
N ILE A 82 8.71 -1.66 -1.84
CA ILE A 82 7.58 -2.57 -2.10
C ILE A 82 7.70 -3.12 -3.52
N LEU A 83 7.80 -4.45 -3.62
CA LEU A 83 7.89 -5.15 -4.88
C LEU A 83 6.73 -6.16 -4.98
N VAL A 84 5.85 -5.92 -5.96
CA VAL A 84 4.66 -6.73 -6.23
C VAL A 84 4.97 -7.70 -7.37
N LEU A 85 4.86 -9.00 -7.09
CA LEU A 85 5.31 -10.04 -8.01
C LEU A 85 4.14 -10.92 -8.47
N ARG A 86 4.07 -11.09 -9.79
CA ARG A 86 3.12 -11.94 -10.50
C ARG A 86 3.87 -13.00 -11.29
N ASN A 87 3.40 -14.23 -11.29
CA ASN A 87 3.81 -15.24 -12.26
C ASN A 87 2.87 -15.23 -13.47
N ALA A 88 3.44 -15.38 -14.67
CA ALA A 88 2.69 -15.52 -15.93
C ALA A 88 2.45 -16.99 -16.34
N LEU A 89 3.29 -17.91 -15.87
CA LEU A 89 3.18 -19.34 -16.16
C LEU A 89 2.04 -19.97 -15.37
N ASN A 90 1.65 -21.19 -15.74
CA ASN A 90 0.79 -21.95 -14.84
C ASN A 90 1.54 -22.33 -13.56
N LYS A 91 0.80 -22.67 -12.49
CA LYS A 91 1.40 -22.90 -11.17
C LYS A 91 2.40 -24.05 -11.18
N GLN A 92 2.12 -25.13 -11.93
CA GLN A 92 2.95 -26.32 -11.95
C GLN A 92 4.26 -26.04 -12.71
N GLU A 93 4.16 -25.51 -13.92
CA GLU A 93 5.31 -25.07 -14.73
C GLU A 93 6.26 -24.19 -13.94
N PHE A 94 5.72 -23.20 -13.22
CA PHE A 94 6.53 -22.28 -12.43
C PHE A 94 7.25 -22.96 -11.27
N LEU A 95 6.60 -23.93 -10.61
CA LEU A 95 7.18 -24.63 -9.49
C LEU A 95 8.21 -25.68 -9.91
N ASP A 96 8.09 -26.21 -11.13
CA ASP A 96 9.04 -27.16 -11.75
C ASP A 96 10.34 -26.48 -12.18
N LEU A 97 10.31 -25.17 -12.45
CA LEU A 97 11.53 -24.40 -12.70
C LEU A 97 12.44 -24.34 -11.45
N PRO A 98 13.77 -24.47 -11.63
CA PRO A 98 14.74 -24.16 -10.58
C PRO A 98 14.59 -22.69 -10.17
N LEU A 99 14.89 -22.37 -8.92
CA LEU A 99 14.61 -21.07 -8.33
C LEU A 99 15.30 -19.93 -9.11
N GLU A 100 16.52 -20.19 -9.56
CA GLU A 100 17.38 -19.28 -10.30
C GLU A 100 16.84 -18.96 -11.70
N ALA A 101 16.05 -19.88 -12.29
CA ALA A 101 15.41 -19.68 -13.59
C ALA A 101 14.03 -19.01 -13.48
N ARG A 102 13.53 -18.73 -12.27
CA ARG A 102 12.21 -18.11 -12.10
C ARG A 102 12.25 -16.63 -12.43
N VAL A 103 11.26 -16.22 -13.20
CA VAL A 103 11.00 -14.83 -13.58
C VAL A 103 9.61 -14.44 -13.13
N TRP A 104 9.49 -13.26 -12.53
CA TRP A 104 8.23 -12.66 -12.15
C TRP A 104 7.97 -11.40 -12.98
N LEU A 105 6.70 -11.01 -13.06
CA LEU A 105 6.24 -9.76 -13.65
C LEU A 105 5.88 -8.77 -12.56
N LYS A 106 6.34 -7.52 -12.73
CA LYS A 106 5.85 -6.37 -11.98
C LYS A 106 4.47 -5.92 -12.50
N PRO A 107 3.77 -5.02 -11.77
CA PRO A 107 2.48 -4.49 -12.20
C PRO A 107 2.54 -3.74 -13.55
N ASP A 108 3.68 -3.11 -13.84
CA ASP A 108 3.97 -2.40 -15.10
C ASP A 108 4.26 -3.35 -16.28
N GLY A 109 4.30 -4.66 -16.04
CA GLY A 109 4.58 -5.68 -17.05
C GLY A 109 6.06 -6.01 -17.24
N SER A 110 6.97 -5.24 -16.64
CA SER A 110 8.40 -5.54 -16.72
C SER A 110 8.78 -6.74 -15.86
N GLU A 111 9.79 -7.46 -16.32
CA GLU A 111 10.25 -8.71 -15.71
C GLU A 111 11.22 -8.45 -14.56
N ILE A 112 11.30 -9.40 -13.64
CA ILE A 112 12.30 -9.45 -12.58
C ILE A 112 12.75 -10.90 -12.35
N THR A 113 14.06 -11.12 -12.42
CA THR A 113 14.67 -12.43 -12.19
C THR A 113 14.85 -12.71 -10.71
N TYR A 114 15.16 -13.96 -10.36
CA TYR A 114 15.52 -14.32 -9.00
C TYR A 114 16.73 -13.53 -8.46
N ASP A 115 17.78 -13.33 -9.26
CA ASP A 115 18.96 -12.58 -8.82
C ASP A 115 18.65 -11.11 -8.50
N GLN A 116 17.76 -10.50 -9.30
CA GLN A 116 17.29 -9.14 -9.03
C GLN A 116 16.41 -9.10 -7.77
N LEU A 117 15.53 -10.09 -7.57
CA LEU A 117 14.77 -10.23 -6.33
C LEU A 117 15.69 -10.42 -5.11
N ARG A 118 16.72 -11.25 -5.23
CA ARG A 118 17.75 -11.46 -4.20
C ARG A 118 18.41 -10.14 -3.86
N SER A 119 18.90 -9.42 -4.87
CA SER A 119 19.55 -8.12 -4.68
C SER A 119 18.63 -7.11 -4.00
N HIS A 120 17.34 -7.08 -4.38
CA HIS A 120 16.33 -6.23 -3.75
C HIS A 120 16.11 -6.58 -2.26
N VAL A 121 16.03 -7.87 -1.93
CA VAL A 121 15.86 -8.31 -0.53
C VAL A 121 17.09 -7.99 0.31
N LEU A 122 18.30 -8.21 -0.23
CA LEU A 122 19.54 -7.83 0.45
C LEU A 122 19.61 -6.32 0.69
N GLY A 123 19.22 -5.50 -0.30
CA GLY A 123 19.11 -4.05 -0.13
C GLY A 123 18.11 -3.63 0.96
N ILE A 124 17.01 -4.38 1.16
CA ILE A 124 16.13 -4.19 2.32
C ILE A 124 16.88 -4.47 3.63
N LEU A 125 17.59 -5.60 3.69
CA LEU A 125 18.34 -5.99 4.90
C LEU A 125 19.42 -4.97 5.26
N ASP A 126 20.07 -4.37 4.27
CA ASP A 126 21.08 -3.32 4.45
C ASP A 126 20.46 -1.95 4.80
N GLY A 127 19.14 -1.83 4.73
CA GLY A 127 18.43 -0.62 5.13
C GLY A 127 18.20 0.42 4.04
N GLN A 128 18.43 0.08 2.75
CA GLN A 128 18.32 0.98 1.60
C GLN A 128 16.97 1.72 1.50
N PHE A 129 15.90 1.13 2.03
CA PHE A 129 14.55 1.69 1.97
C PHE A 129 14.05 2.25 3.31
N SER A 130 14.90 2.24 4.34
CA SER A 130 14.57 2.73 5.68
C SER A 130 14.92 4.22 5.82
N LEU A 131 14.15 4.96 6.62
CA LEU A 131 14.36 6.40 6.85
C LEU A 131 15.74 6.78 7.42
N GLN A 132 16.39 5.84 8.10
CA GLN A 132 17.64 6.06 8.82
C GLN A 132 18.78 5.20 8.27
N GLU A 133 18.59 4.57 7.09
CA GLU A 133 19.54 3.62 6.50
C GLU A 133 20.00 2.53 7.48
N THR A 134 19.09 2.13 8.37
CA THR A 134 19.33 1.10 9.36
C THR A 134 18.90 -0.25 8.82
N PRO A 135 19.60 -1.35 9.18
CA PRO A 135 19.19 -2.68 8.82
C PRO A 135 17.71 -2.95 9.12
N ASP A 136 17.01 -3.57 8.18
CA ASP A 136 15.57 -3.79 8.22
C ASP A 136 15.21 -5.27 8.01
N VAL A 137 13.93 -5.60 8.18
CA VAL A 137 13.38 -6.92 7.94
C VAL A 137 12.64 -6.92 6.62
N ALA A 138 13.00 -7.81 5.70
CA ALA A 138 12.23 -8.07 4.50
C ALA A 138 11.16 -9.12 4.80
N PHE A 139 9.93 -8.90 4.32
CA PHE A 139 8.88 -9.88 4.52
C PHE A 139 7.98 -10.07 3.31
N PHE A 140 7.46 -11.30 3.21
CA PHE A 140 6.70 -11.79 2.07
C PHE A 140 5.24 -11.98 2.49
N GLU A 141 4.31 -11.42 1.72
CA GLU A 141 2.88 -11.48 2.03
C GLU A 141 2.00 -11.70 0.81
N ARG A 142 0.73 -12.02 1.09
CA ARG A 142 -0.31 -12.14 0.08
C ARG A 142 -0.47 -10.83 -0.67
N ARG A 143 -0.35 -10.90 -2.00
CA ARG A 143 -0.76 -9.83 -2.91
C ARG A 143 -2.23 -9.50 -2.73
N VAL A 144 -2.54 -8.25 -2.41
CA VAL A 144 -3.92 -7.76 -2.37
C VAL A 144 -4.44 -7.68 -3.80
N ILE A 145 -5.64 -8.21 -4.01
CA ILE A 145 -6.36 -8.10 -5.27
C ILE A 145 -7.51 -7.11 -5.11
N ARG A 146 -7.73 -6.30 -6.13
CA ARG A 146 -8.84 -5.35 -6.18
C ARG A 146 -10.16 -6.09 -6.04
N HIS A 147 -11.03 -5.62 -5.13
CA HIS A 147 -12.39 -6.16 -4.98
C HIS A 147 -13.24 -5.86 -6.22
N LYS A 148 -14.23 -6.72 -6.51
CA LYS A 148 -15.08 -6.57 -7.72
C LYS A 148 -15.81 -5.23 -7.78
N ALA A 149 -16.26 -4.73 -6.62
CA ALA A 149 -16.92 -3.43 -6.49
C ALA A 149 -16.08 -2.25 -7.00
N PHE A 150 -14.75 -2.35 -6.98
CA PHE A 150 -13.86 -1.27 -7.39
C PHE A 150 -13.40 -1.36 -8.85
N ARG A 151 -13.94 -2.31 -9.64
CA ARG A 151 -13.42 -2.57 -10.99
C ARG A 151 -13.58 -1.38 -11.93
N GLU A 152 -14.74 -0.75 -11.88
CA GLU A 152 -15.13 0.37 -12.74
C GLU A 152 -14.53 1.70 -12.26
N TYR A 153 -14.25 1.78 -10.96
CA TYR A 153 -13.69 2.98 -10.32
C TYR A 153 -12.18 3.07 -10.44
N ALA A 154 -11.45 1.96 -10.33
CA ALA A 154 -9.99 1.95 -10.24
C ALA A 154 -9.35 1.05 -11.32
N PRO A 155 -9.49 1.38 -12.62
CA PRO A 155 -8.96 0.54 -13.71
C PRO A 155 -7.44 0.35 -13.66
N PHE A 156 -6.69 1.33 -13.14
CA PHE A 156 -5.23 1.36 -13.22
C PHE A 156 -4.50 0.92 -11.95
N GLY A 157 -5.20 0.50 -10.90
CA GLY A 157 -4.55 0.14 -9.64
C GLY A 157 -5.49 -0.39 -8.56
N ILE A 158 -4.98 -0.44 -7.32
CA ILE A 158 -5.79 -0.84 -6.16
C ILE A 158 -6.18 0.43 -5.40
N PRO A 159 -7.48 0.74 -5.29
CA PRO A 159 -7.92 1.83 -4.43
C PRO A 159 -7.75 1.44 -2.97
N ASP A 160 -7.57 2.45 -2.14
CA ASP A 160 -7.50 2.25 -0.70
C ASP A 160 -8.47 3.19 0.02
N VAL A 161 -8.89 2.76 1.20
CA VAL A 161 -9.71 3.56 2.11
C VAL A 161 -8.82 4.05 3.23
N ARG A 162 -8.77 5.36 3.42
CA ARG A 162 -8.08 6.02 4.52
C ARG A 162 -9.10 6.48 5.55
N ILE A 163 -8.95 6.01 6.77
CA ILE A 163 -9.73 6.45 7.93
C ILE A 163 -8.79 7.22 8.85
N ILE A 164 -9.20 8.43 9.25
CA ILE A 164 -8.51 9.26 10.22
C ILE A 164 -9.23 9.10 11.56
N VAL A 165 -8.49 8.62 12.55
CA VAL A 165 -8.99 8.41 13.91
C VAL A 165 -8.35 9.43 14.83
N PHE A 166 -9.16 10.14 15.60
CA PHE A 166 -8.72 11.03 16.66
C PHE A 166 -9.27 10.55 18.00
N ASN A 167 -8.38 10.30 18.95
CA ASN A 167 -8.72 9.83 20.30
C ASN A 167 -9.74 8.66 20.32
N ARG A 168 -9.46 7.62 19.53
CA ARG A 168 -10.29 6.40 19.34
C ARG A 168 -11.61 6.59 18.58
N VAL A 169 -11.90 7.79 18.08
CA VAL A 169 -13.09 8.06 17.27
C VAL A 169 -12.69 8.29 15.81
N PRO A 170 -13.25 7.55 14.83
CA PRO A 170 -13.12 7.87 13.41
C PRO A 170 -13.75 9.24 13.12
N VAL A 171 -12.97 10.21 12.67
CA VAL A 171 -13.44 11.59 12.43
C VAL A 171 -13.59 11.91 10.95
N MET A 172 -12.83 11.23 10.07
CA MET A 172 -12.90 11.41 8.63
C MET A 172 -12.55 10.11 7.91
N ALA A 173 -13.18 9.86 6.78
CA ALA A 173 -12.84 8.76 5.89
C ALA A 173 -12.81 9.25 4.44
N MET A 174 -11.94 8.66 3.64
CA MET A 174 -11.88 8.91 2.21
C MET A 174 -11.39 7.68 1.45
N MET A 175 -11.90 7.49 0.25
CA MET A 175 -11.33 6.58 -0.73
C MET A 175 -10.30 7.31 -1.58
N ARG A 176 -9.19 6.64 -1.88
CA ARG A 176 -8.17 7.10 -2.83
C ARG A 176 -8.19 6.20 -4.05
N ILE A 177 -8.58 6.76 -5.18
CA ILE A 177 -8.74 6.03 -6.43
C ILE A 177 -7.54 6.33 -7.32
N PRO A 178 -6.74 5.30 -7.69
CA PRO A 178 -5.65 5.46 -8.64
C PRO A 178 -6.17 5.79 -10.04
N THR A 179 -5.50 6.74 -10.67
CA THR A 179 -5.70 7.16 -12.06
C THR A 179 -4.53 6.73 -12.92
N GLN A 180 -4.68 6.79 -14.25
CA GLN A 180 -3.57 6.60 -15.17
C GLN A 180 -2.44 7.61 -14.87
N ARG A 181 -2.82 8.86 -14.57
CA ARG A 181 -1.87 9.94 -14.20
C ARG A 181 -1.06 9.61 -12.95
N SER A 182 -1.66 8.93 -11.98
CA SER A 182 -0.95 8.49 -10.77
C SER A 182 -0.05 7.27 -10.98
N GLY A 183 0.04 6.74 -12.21
CA GLY A 183 0.75 5.51 -12.51
C GLY A 183 0.17 4.30 -11.78
N GLY A 184 -1.16 4.31 -11.54
CA GLY A 184 -1.82 3.25 -10.80
C GLY A 184 -1.62 3.26 -9.28
N ARG A 185 -1.09 4.36 -8.72
CA ARG A 185 -0.86 4.51 -7.26
C ARG A 185 -1.94 5.36 -6.61
N ALA A 186 -2.43 4.96 -5.44
CA ALA A 186 -3.41 5.72 -4.66
C ALA A 186 -2.82 6.99 -3.97
N ASN A 187 -1.97 7.74 -4.66
CA ASN A 187 -1.29 8.93 -4.13
C ASN A 187 -1.91 10.22 -4.71
N LEU A 188 -2.60 10.99 -3.86
CA LEU A 188 -3.27 12.23 -4.26
C LEU A 188 -2.30 13.29 -4.81
N ALA A 189 -1.05 13.30 -4.33
CA ALA A 189 -0.03 14.22 -4.84
C ALA A 189 0.41 13.88 -6.27
N GLN A 190 0.26 12.61 -6.67
CA GLN A 190 0.58 12.12 -8.02
C GLN A 190 -0.65 12.11 -8.94
N GLY A 191 -1.78 12.68 -8.52
CA GLY A 191 -2.98 12.79 -9.35
C GLY A 191 -4.01 11.68 -9.15
N ALA A 192 -3.91 10.88 -8.08
CA ALA A 192 -5.04 10.05 -7.66
C ALA A 192 -6.22 10.91 -7.20
N ILE A 193 -7.42 10.36 -7.28
CA ILE A 193 -8.66 11.02 -6.86
C ILE A 193 -8.89 10.74 -5.38
N GLY A 194 -9.25 11.77 -4.63
CA GLY A 194 -9.70 11.64 -3.24
C GLY A 194 -11.20 11.83 -3.16
N VAL A 195 -11.92 10.81 -2.69
CA VAL A 195 -13.37 10.81 -2.54
C VAL A 195 -13.71 10.73 -1.05
N GLY A 196 -14.43 11.71 -0.51
CA GLY A 196 -14.90 11.67 0.87
C GLY A 196 -15.85 10.49 1.10
N ILE A 197 -15.87 9.96 2.32
CA ILE A 197 -16.84 8.94 2.74
C ILE A 197 -17.60 9.48 3.96
N ASP A 198 -18.92 9.49 3.88
CA ASP A 198 -19.80 9.67 5.03
C ASP A 198 -19.67 8.43 5.92
N ILE A 199 -19.04 8.58 7.09
CA ILE A 199 -18.77 7.45 8.00
C ILE A 199 -20.07 6.82 8.52
N GLY A 200 -21.14 7.62 8.71
CA GLY A 200 -22.40 7.14 9.24
C GLY A 200 -23.20 6.33 8.23
N ARG A 201 -23.12 6.69 6.95
CA ARG A 201 -23.86 6.02 5.87
C ARG A 201 -23.02 5.02 5.06
N GLY A 202 -21.70 5.13 5.11
CA GLY A 202 -20.77 4.38 4.26
C GLY A 202 -20.73 4.86 2.80
N LEU A 203 -21.40 5.97 2.47
CA LEU A 203 -21.53 6.46 1.09
C LEU A 203 -20.42 7.43 0.73
N THR A 204 -19.97 7.37 -0.52
CA THR A 204 -19.07 8.40 -1.05
C THR A 204 -19.78 9.75 -1.19
N THR A 205 -19.05 10.82 -0.90
CA THR A 205 -19.54 12.20 -0.94
C THR A 205 -18.81 12.98 -2.03
N THR A 206 -18.06 14.02 -1.66
CA THR A 206 -17.36 14.89 -2.62
C THR A 206 -16.06 14.25 -3.08
N ALA A 207 -15.84 14.21 -4.40
CA ALA A 207 -14.57 13.81 -5.00
C ALA A 207 -13.74 15.02 -5.44
N SER A 208 -12.42 14.89 -5.36
CA SER A 208 -11.49 15.92 -5.81
C SER A 208 -10.21 15.33 -6.38
N ILE A 209 -9.61 16.07 -7.32
CA ILE A 209 -8.30 15.77 -7.89
C ILE A 209 -7.38 16.97 -7.68
N LYS A 210 -6.08 16.73 -7.47
CA LYS A 210 -5.09 17.79 -7.22
C LYS A 210 -4.38 18.28 -8.48
N LEU A 211 -4.27 17.43 -9.51
CA LEU A 211 -3.54 17.72 -10.75
C LEU A 211 -4.50 17.76 -11.94
N PRO A 212 -4.32 18.70 -12.90
CA PRO A 212 -3.24 19.69 -12.99
C PRO A 212 -3.38 20.86 -12.01
N TRP A 213 -4.59 21.13 -11.53
CA TRP A 213 -4.88 22.00 -10.39
C TRP A 213 -5.98 21.35 -9.54
N ARG A 214 -6.12 21.83 -8.31
CA ARG A 214 -7.13 21.30 -7.39
C ARG A 214 -8.53 21.64 -7.89
N ARG A 215 -9.38 20.64 -8.09
CA ARG A 215 -10.79 20.83 -8.42
C ARG A 215 -11.66 19.70 -7.87
N VAL A 216 -12.93 20.03 -7.63
CA VAL A 216 -13.99 19.04 -7.37
C VAL A 216 -14.39 18.39 -8.69
N ILE A 217 -14.73 17.12 -8.64
CA ILE A 217 -15.21 16.34 -9.79
C ILE A 217 -16.39 15.47 -9.34
N ASP A 218 -17.35 15.25 -10.23
CA ASP A 218 -18.50 14.37 -9.97
C ASP A 218 -18.32 12.99 -10.59
N THR A 219 -17.55 12.91 -11.69
CA THR A 219 -17.28 11.67 -12.43
C THR A 219 -15.80 11.37 -12.53
N HIS A 220 -15.47 10.09 -12.67
CA HIS A 220 -14.11 9.62 -12.89
C HIS A 220 -13.62 10.09 -14.27
N PRO A 221 -12.50 10.82 -14.37
CA PRO A 221 -12.06 11.46 -15.61
C PRO A 221 -11.71 10.47 -16.73
N GLU A 222 -11.42 9.22 -16.39
CA GLU A 222 -10.97 8.20 -17.35
C GLU A 222 -12.04 7.13 -17.61
N THR A 223 -13.05 7.00 -16.74
CA THR A 223 -14.08 5.94 -16.87
C THR A 223 -15.50 6.47 -16.96
N GLY A 224 -15.73 7.76 -16.66
CA GLY A 224 -17.05 8.38 -16.66
C GLY A 224 -17.95 7.98 -15.49
N VAL A 225 -17.53 7.03 -14.66
CA VAL A 225 -18.30 6.53 -13.53
C VAL A 225 -18.54 7.62 -12.50
N GLU A 226 -19.76 7.70 -11.98
CA GLU A 226 -20.16 8.66 -10.96
C GLU A 226 -19.48 8.34 -9.62
N LEU A 227 -18.85 9.34 -8.99
CA LEU A 227 -18.04 9.15 -7.79
C LEU A 227 -18.81 9.38 -6.49
N HIS A 228 -20.02 9.91 -6.59
CA HIS A 228 -20.93 10.19 -5.48
C HIS A 228 -21.89 9.01 -5.25
N GLY A 229 -22.23 8.73 -3.98
CA GLY A 229 -23.24 7.72 -3.63
C GLY A 229 -22.82 6.26 -3.81
N PHE A 230 -21.54 5.99 -4.09
CA PHE A 230 -20.99 4.63 -4.10
C PHE A 230 -21.02 4.06 -2.67
N ALA A 231 -21.52 2.81 -2.55
CA ALA A 231 -21.70 2.07 -1.30
C ALA A 231 -20.89 0.76 -1.29
#